data_AF-A0AAW2GDM9-F1
#
_entry.id   AF-A0AAW2GDM9-F1
#
_cell.length_a   1.000
_cell.length_b   1.000
_cell.length_c   1.000
_cell.angle_alpha   90.00
_cell.angle_beta   90.00
_cell.angle_gamma   90.00
#
_symmetry.space_group_name_H-M   'P 1'
#
loop_
_entity.id
_entity.type
_entity.pdbx_description
1 polymer ?
#
loop_
_entity_poly.entity_id
_entity_poly.type
_entity_poly.pdbx_seq_one_letter_code
_entity_poly.pdbx_strand_id
1 'polypeptide(L)'
;MHCNGDYHAEVIPVDFATNTIITIAYKLGTEWQNTQKSIPVVNITQGNVRPITWGEVLETGRTKLHEYPFEGQVWFPDGDIRSTKFIHNLFVFFFHLIPAYLIDFLMLILRQKRL
;
A
#
# COMPACT_ATOMS: atom_id res chain seq x y z
N MET A 1 -6.93 -2.62 -7.17
CA MET A 1 -7.10 -1.40 -6.33
C MET A 1 -8.26 -0.57 -6.89
N HIS A 2 -9.17 -0.07 -6.04
CA HIS A 2 -10.19 0.91 -6.50
C HIS A 2 -9.64 2.33 -6.39
N CYS A 3 -9.07 2.83 -7.49
CA CYS A 3 -8.57 4.19 -7.61
C CYS A 3 -8.54 4.61 -9.08
N ASN A 4 -8.24 5.89 -9.34
CA ASN A 4 -7.81 6.32 -10.68
C ASN A 4 -6.28 6.22 -10.76
N GLY A 5 -5.78 5.47 -11.73
CA GLY A 5 -4.34 5.24 -11.92
C GLY A 5 -3.57 6.50 -12.29
N ASP A 6 -4.24 7.47 -12.93
CA ASP A 6 -3.64 8.73 -13.38
C ASP A 6 -3.46 9.73 -12.23
N TYR A 7 -4.01 9.43 -11.05
CA TYR A 7 -3.87 10.32 -9.90
C TYR A 7 -2.49 10.20 -9.29
N HIS A 8 -1.98 11.35 -8.84
CA HIS A 8 -0.73 11.44 -8.11
C HIS A 8 -0.80 10.64 -6.81
N ALA A 9 0.22 9.84 -6.57
CA ALA A 9 0.38 9.04 -5.37
C ALA A 9 1.36 9.73 -4.42
N GLU A 10 0.84 10.19 -3.28
CA GLU A 10 1.65 10.75 -2.20
C GLU A 10 2.25 9.61 -1.37
N VAL A 11 3.43 9.14 -1.78
CA VAL A 11 4.13 8.02 -1.14
C VAL A 11 5.49 8.46 -0.63
N ILE A 12 5.77 8.17 0.64
CA ILE A 12 7.08 8.37 1.26
C ILE A 12 7.63 7.01 1.74
N PRO A 13 8.92 6.72 1.56
CA PRO A 13 9.52 5.53 2.14
C PRO A 13 9.45 5.56 3.68
N VAL A 14 9.23 4.40 4.30
CA VAL A 14 9.14 4.28 5.77
C VAL A 14 10.39 4.76 6.49
N ASP A 15 11.57 4.56 5.88
CA ASP A 15 12.85 5.02 6.44
C ASP A 15 12.91 6.55 6.50
N PHE A 16 12.38 7.23 5.48
CA PHE A 16 12.28 8.69 5.47
C PHE A 16 11.34 9.17 6.58
N ALA A 17 10.17 8.54 6.75
CA ALA A 17 9.25 8.90 7.83
C ALA A 17 9.92 8.73 9.21
N THR A 18 10.60 7.61 9.44
CA THR A 18 11.29 7.30 10.70
C THR A 18 12.42 8.29 10.99
N ASN A 19 13.33 8.51 10.02
CA ASN A 19 14.45 9.42 10.17
C ASN A 19 13.99 10.87 10.40
N THR A 20 12.88 11.25 9.76
CA THR A 20 12.31 12.59 9.93
C THR A 20 11.74 12.77 11.34
N ILE A 21 11.05 11.77 11.89
CA ILE A 21 10.56 11.83 13.28
C ILE A 21 11.71 11.99 14.27
N ILE A 22 12.80 11.24 14.11
CA ILE A 22 13.99 11.36 14.96
C ILE A 22 14.60 12.76 14.86
N THR A 23 14.70 13.29 13.64
CA THR A 23 15.23 14.64 13.38
C THR A 23 14.36 15.74 13.98
N ILE A 24 13.03 15.60 13.88
CA ILE A 24 12.07 16.53 14.49
C ILE A 24 12.20 16.51 16.02
N ALA A 25 12.30 15.32 16.63
CA ALA A 25 12.47 15.19 18.08
C ALA A 25 13.76 15.88 18.55
N TYR A 26 14.87 15.69 17.81
CA TYR A 26 16.14 16.36 18.10
C TYR A 26 16.02 17.88 18.00
N LYS A 27 15.44 18.40 16.90
CA LYS A 27 15.22 19.84 16.71
C LYS A 27 14.32 20.44 17.79
N LEU A 28 13.29 19.70 18.21
CA LEU A 28 12.40 20.13 19.27
C LEU A 28 13.13 20.31 20.59
N GLY A 29 13.98 19.34 20.97
CA GLY A 29 14.73 19.36 22.23
C GLY A 29 15.98 20.25 22.25
N THR A 30 16.44 20.76 21.10
CA THR A 30 17.68 21.57 21.03
C THR A 30 17.45 23.00 20.57
N GLU A 31 16.63 23.19 19.53
CA GLU A 31 16.43 24.49 18.90
C GLU A 31 15.09 25.09 19.32
N TRP A 32 13.99 24.36 19.12
CA TRP A 32 12.64 24.96 19.15
C TRP A 32 12.07 25.18 20.54
N GLN A 33 12.59 24.49 21.57
CA GLN A 33 12.09 24.57 22.95
C GLN A 33 12.09 25.99 23.52
N ASN A 34 13.03 26.84 23.09
CA ASN A 34 13.19 28.21 23.58
C ASN A 34 12.85 29.30 22.55
N THR A 35 12.63 28.95 21.28
CA THR A 35 12.38 29.92 20.20
C THR A 35 10.93 30.01 19.74
N GLN A 36 10.12 28.96 19.90
CA GLN A 36 8.75 28.96 19.36
C GLN A 36 7.70 29.35 20.41
N LYS A 37 6.87 30.34 20.03
CA LYS A 37 5.73 30.81 20.84
C LYS A 37 4.49 29.90 20.75
N SER A 38 4.47 28.96 19.81
CA SER A 38 3.36 28.04 19.54
C SER A 38 3.86 26.63 19.26
N ILE A 39 3.00 25.63 19.44
CA ILE A 39 3.32 24.23 19.17
C ILE A 39 3.70 24.07 17.69
N PRO A 40 4.89 23.55 17.35
CA PRO A 40 5.28 23.28 15.97
C PRO A 40 4.41 22.17 15.36
N VAL A 41 3.96 22.39 14.13
CA VAL A 41 3.32 21.36 13.29
C VAL A 41 4.20 21.16 12.07
N VAL A 42 4.65 19.93 11.85
CA VAL A 42 5.51 19.55 10.72
C VAL A 42 4.78 18.54 9.85
N ASN A 43 4.62 18.87 8.58
CA ASN A 43 4.07 17.97 7.57
C ASN A 43 5.21 17.37 6.76
N ILE A 44 5.22 16.04 6.65
CA ILE A 44 6.18 15.30 5.83
C ILE A 44 5.46 14.92 4.56
N THR A 45 5.92 15.45 3.42
CA THR A 45 5.34 15.18 2.11
C THR A 45 6.46 14.91 1.12
N GLN A 46 6.17 14.15 0.07
CA GLN A 46 7.00 13.97 -1.11
C GLN A 46 7.13 15.28 -1.88
N GLY A 47 6.17 16.20 -1.73
CA GLY A 47 6.31 17.62 -2.11
C GLY A 47 6.63 17.87 -3.59
N ASN A 48 6.15 17.00 -4.49
CA ASN A 48 6.50 16.99 -5.92
C ASN A 48 8.01 16.85 -6.25
N VAL A 49 8.87 16.49 -5.30
CA VAL A 49 10.29 16.15 -5.54
C VAL A 49 10.44 15.02 -6.56
N ARG A 50 9.59 14.00 -6.49
CA ARG A 50 9.55 12.88 -7.44
C ARG A 50 8.11 12.43 -7.66
N PRO A 51 7.36 13.12 -8.54
CA PRO A 51 5.97 12.78 -8.76
C PRO A 51 5.83 11.39 -9.36
N ILE A 52 4.90 10.62 -8.80
CA ILE A 52 4.57 9.27 -9.25
C ILE A 52 3.06 9.10 -9.23
N THR A 53 2.51 8.39 -10.21
CA THR A 53 1.09 8.06 -10.30
C THR A 53 0.78 6.73 -9.62
N TRP A 54 -0.47 6.51 -9.22
CA TRP A 54 -0.89 5.20 -8.69
C TRP A 54 -0.68 4.06 -9.70
N GLY A 55 -0.82 4.35 -11.00
CA GLY A 55 -0.50 3.40 -12.08
C GLY A 55 0.95 2.96 -12.05
N GLU A 56 1.90 3.91 -11.99
CA GLU A 56 3.33 3.62 -11.92
C GLU A 56 3.72 2.88 -10.63
N VAL A 57 3.11 3.24 -9.49
CA VAL A 57 3.31 2.53 -8.22
C VAL A 57 2.89 1.06 -8.35
N LEU A 58 1.71 0.81 -8.91
CA LEU A 58 1.20 -0.56 -9.05
C LEU A 58 2.05 -1.37 -10.04
N GLU A 59 2.45 -0.77 -11.16
CA GLU A 59 3.25 -1.46 -12.18
C GLU A 59 4.66 -1.78 -11.70
N THR A 60 5.28 -0.86 -10.96
CA THR A 60 6.55 -1.10 -10.29
C THR A 60 6.41 -2.24 -9.28
N GLY A 61 5.34 -2.23 -8.48
CA GLY A 61 5.02 -3.31 -7.55
C GLY A 61 4.85 -4.65 -8.24
N ARG A 62 4.07 -4.70 -9.34
CA ARG A 62 3.84 -5.92 -10.13
C ARG A 62 5.15 -6.49 -10.67
N THR A 63 5.97 -5.64 -11.29
CA THR A 63 7.28 -6.04 -11.82
C THR A 63 8.15 -6.66 -10.72
N LYS A 64 8.20 -6.03 -9.54
CA LYS A 64 8.99 -6.52 -8.41
C LYS A 64 8.43 -7.79 -7.78
N LEU A 65 7.12 -7.95 -7.73
CA LEU A 65 6.48 -9.19 -7.29
C LEU A 65 6.80 -10.35 -8.24
N HIS A 66 6.89 -10.11 -9.55
CA HIS A 66 7.28 -11.15 -10.51
C HIS A 66 8.75 -11.54 -10.38
N GLU A 67 9.61 -10.57 -10.09
CA GLU A 67 11.04 -10.80 -9.83
C GLU A 67 11.26 -11.51 -8.48
N TYR A 68 10.49 -11.16 -7.46
CA TYR A 68 10.60 -11.65 -6.09
C TYR A 68 9.22 -12.12 -5.57
N PRO A 69 8.77 -13.32 -5.97
CA PRO A 69 7.45 -13.82 -5.61
C PRO A 69 7.33 -14.19 -4.14
N PHE A 70 6.11 -14.09 -3.60
CA PHE A 70 5.82 -14.56 -2.24
C PHE A 70 5.70 -16.09 -2.19
N GLU A 71 6.09 -16.66 -1.05
CA GLU A 71 5.88 -18.07 -0.75
C GLU A 71 4.45 -18.34 -0.24
N GLY A 72 3.88 -19.48 -0.60
CA GLY A 72 2.56 -19.92 -0.10
C GLY A 72 1.34 -19.24 -0.72
N GLN A 73 1.53 -18.45 -1.79
CA GLN A 73 0.42 -17.84 -2.52
C GLN A 73 -0.36 -18.87 -3.35
N VAL A 74 -1.70 -18.82 -3.27
CA VAL A 74 -2.61 -19.70 -4.04
C VAL A 74 -2.56 -19.36 -5.53
N TRP A 75 -2.45 -18.07 -5.86
CA TRP A 75 -2.24 -17.57 -7.22
C TRP A 75 -1.27 -16.40 -7.18
N PHE A 76 -0.69 -16.09 -8.34
CA PHE A 76 0.20 -14.96 -8.48
C PHE A 76 -0.56 -13.64 -8.26
N PRO A 77 -0.02 -12.67 -7.49
CA PRO A 77 -0.69 -11.39 -7.22
C PRO A 77 -0.77 -10.57 -8.51
N ASP A 78 -1.87 -10.75 -9.23
CA ASP A 78 -2.23 -9.95 -10.39
C ASP A 78 -3.32 -8.95 -9.98
N GLY A 79 -2.87 -7.75 -9.59
CA GLY A 79 -3.75 -6.68 -9.14
C GLY A 79 -3.82 -5.60 -10.20
N ASP A 80 -5.01 -5.07 -10.49
CA ASP A 80 -5.17 -3.99 -11.47
C ASP A 80 -5.97 -2.82 -10.87
N ILE A 81 -5.78 -1.63 -11.44
CA ILE A 81 -6.51 -0.43 -11.05
C ILE A 81 -7.87 -0.41 -11.72
N ARG A 82 -8.90 -0.10 -10.93
CA ARG A 82 -10.28 0.01 -11.39
C ARG A 82 -10.85 1.33 -10.90
N SER A 83 -11.10 2.25 -11.82
CA SER A 83 -11.68 3.57 -11.54
C SER A 83 -13.16 3.51 -11.18
N THR A 84 -13.87 2.45 -11.57
CA THR A 84 -15.29 2.26 -11.27
C THR A 84 -15.50 1.27 -10.13
N LYS A 85 -16.25 1.68 -9.10
CA LYS A 85 -16.57 0.85 -7.93
C LYS A 85 -17.33 -0.42 -8.30
N PHE A 86 -18.26 -0.33 -9.23
CA PHE A 86 -19.04 -1.48 -9.70
C PHE A 86 -18.14 -2.57 -10.32
N ILE A 87 -17.28 -2.19 -11.26
CA ILE A 87 -16.33 -3.13 -11.89
C ILE A 87 -15.36 -3.68 -10.85
N HIS A 88 -14.85 -2.84 -9.95
CA HIS A 88 -14.00 -3.29 -8.85
C HIS A 88 -14.69 -4.39 -8.02
N ASN A 89 -15.93 -4.15 -7.61
CA ASN A 89 -16.70 -5.12 -6.83
C ASN A 89 -16.98 -6.42 -7.60
N LEU A 90 -17.21 -6.34 -8.91
CA LEU A 90 -17.39 -7.51 -9.76
C LEU A 90 -16.13 -8.39 -9.73
N PHE A 91 -14.95 -7.79 -9.91
CA PHE A 91 -13.68 -8.50 -9.83
C PHE A 91 -13.42 -9.06 -8.43
N VAL A 92 -13.72 -8.31 -7.37
CA VAL A 92 -13.61 -8.80 -6.00
C VAL A 92 -14.49 -10.03 -5.79
N PHE A 93 -15.72 -9.99 -6.28
CA PHE A 93 -16.65 -11.12 -6.15
C PHE A 93 -16.16 -12.37 -6.89
N PHE A 94 -15.73 -12.24 -8.16
CA PHE A 94 -15.34 -13.38 -8.98
C PHE A 94 -13.91 -13.89 -8.75
N PHE A 95 -12.96 -13.03 -8.40
CA PHE A 95 -11.54 -13.38 -8.30
C PHE A 95 -11.00 -13.40 -6.87
N HIS A 96 -11.76 -12.92 -5.89
CA HIS A 96 -11.41 -13.07 -4.48
C HIS A 96 -12.43 -13.93 -3.74
N LEU A 97 -13.71 -13.55 -3.76
CA LEU A 97 -14.72 -14.17 -2.90
C LEU A 97 -15.10 -15.58 -3.33
N ILE A 98 -15.49 -15.78 -4.59
CA ILE A 98 -15.86 -17.10 -5.12
C ILE A 98 -14.71 -18.10 -4.97
N PRO A 99 -13.47 -17.80 -5.42
CA PRO A 99 -12.38 -18.75 -5.32
C PRO A 99 -12.00 -19.06 -3.86
N ALA A 100 -12.02 -18.07 -2.96
CA ALA A 100 -11.73 -18.29 -1.55
C ALA A 100 -12.71 -19.29 -0.92
N TYR A 101 -14.02 -19.06 -1.08
CA TYR A 101 -15.02 -19.98 -0.55
C TYR A 101 -14.97 -21.36 -1.21
N LEU A 102 -14.67 -21.43 -2.51
CA LEU A 102 -14.52 -22.71 -3.20
C LEU A 102 -13.34 -23.51 -2.63
N ILE A 103 -12.18 -22.88 -2.44
CA ILE A 103 -10.99 -23.53 -1.88
C ILE A 103 -11.25 -23.98 -0.44
N ASP A 104 -11.83 -23.12 0.40
CA ASP A 104 -12.18 -23.48 1.78
C ASP A 104 -13.16 -24.66 1.85
N PHE A 105 -14.12 -24.69 0.93
CA PHE A 105 -15.08 -25.79 0.81
C PHE A 105 -14.40 -27.10 0.38
N LEU A 106 -13.50 -27.05 -0.60
CA LEU A 106 -12.72 -28.22 -1.00
C LEU A 106 -11.82 -28.72 0.14
N MET A 107 -11.14 -27.81 0.85
CA MET A 107 -10.32 -28.16 2.00
C MET A 107 -11.15 -28.82 3.10
N LEU A 108 -12.37 -28.33 3.34
CA LEU A 108 -13.30 -28.94 4.28
C LEU A 108 -13.65 -30.39 3.89
N ILE A 109 -14.06 -30.64 2.64
CA ILE A 109 -14.44 -31.98 2.19
C ILE A 109 -13.25 -32.94 2.20
N LEU A 110 -12.07 -32.45 1.83
CA LEU A 110 -10.83 -33.23 1.82
C LEU A 110 -10.20 -33.39 3.22
N ARG A 111 -10.85 -32.88 4.28
CA ARG A 111 -10.37 -32.88 5.67
C ARG A 111 -8.97 -32.25 5.81
N GLN A 112 -8.65 -31.30 4.95
CA GLN A 112 -7.45 -30.48 5.04
C GLN A 112 -7.68 -29.30 5.99
N LYS A 113 -6.60 -28.75 6.54
CA LYS A 113 -6.66 -27.52 7.35
C LYS A 113 -7.06 -26.37 6.43
N ARG A 114 -8.17 -25.67 6.74
CA ARG A 114 -8.63 -24.50 5.98
C ARG A 114 -7.60 -23.36 6.08
N LEU A 115 -7.52 -22.55 5.02
CA LEU A 115 -6.63 -21.40 4.93
C LEU A 115 -7.08 -20.25 5.84
#